data_AF-A0A6A2WYL1-F1
#
_entry.id   AF-A0A6A2WYL1-F1
#
_cell.length_a   1.000
_cell.length_b   1.000
_cell.length_c   1.000
_cell.angle_alpha   90.00
_cell.angle_beta   90.00
_cell.angle_gamma   90.00
#
_symmetry.space_group_name_H-M   'P 1'
#
loop_
_entity.id
_entity.type
_entity.pdbx_description
1 polymer ?
#
loop_
_entity_poly.entity_id
_entity_poly.type
_entity_poly.pdbx_seq_one_letter_code
_entity_poly.pdbx_strand_id
1 'polypeptide(L)'
;MCDVFPELKQHEARIGDIIAAEEASFGKTLVKGIEKFKKAAQDVQGRVLSGQDAFILWDTYGFPLDLTQLMAEERGLVVDVEGFNNAMDEAREKSRSARNKQAGGAIVMDADATSALHKKGVYTTDDSFKFIWFKDHESAIKAIYTGSEFVESASTGDDIGIVLESTSFYAEQGGQCHALHSAANFKCIGYVCDQEIYDLIFDTGSLDGPFGSFQVCNVQIFGGFVLHIGSLSGVTGKFSVGDKVTCKVDYDRRALIAPNHTCTHMLNYALREVLGNHVDQKGSIVLPEKLRFDFSHDVYSKEATLAEAKRINGLRAVFGEVYPDPVRVVAIGKKVEDLLADPENKEWSSISSELCGGTHITNTREARAFALLSEEGIAKGVRRITAVTTESALKAMELGEQLLKEVDDASKLEVSLLEKVCMP
;
A
#
# COMPACT_ATOMS: atom_id res chain seq x y z
N MET A 1 -3.87 5.01 33.55
CA MET A 1 -3.71 4.61 32.12
C MET A 1 -4.89 3.76 31.67
N CYS A 2 -5.24 2.68 32.39
CA CYS A 2 -6.40 1.83 32.06
C CYS A 2 -7.74 2.59 31.89
N ASP A 3 -7.89 3.74 32.55
CA ASP A 3 -9.08 4.61 32.51
C ASP A 3 -9.14 5.50 31.25
N VAL A 4 -8.08 5.51 30.43
CA VAL A 4 -7.93 6.31 29.22
C VAL A 4 -7.97 5.45 27.95
N PHE A 5 -7.51 4.19 28.07
CA PHE A 5 -7.34 3.24 26.95
C PHE A 5 -7.99 1.88 27.32
N PRO A 6 -9.34 1.78 27.34
CA PRO A 6 -10.04 0.57 27.77
C PRO A 6 -9.80 -0.65 26.88
N GLU A 7 -9.46 -0.45 25.60
CA GLU A 7 -9.10 -1.48 24.63
C GLU A 7 -7.84 -2.26 25.02
N LEU A 8 -6.87 -1.63 25.70
CA LEU A 8 -5.70 -2.32 26.26
C LEU A 8 -6.11 -3.37 27.31
N LYS A 9 -7.23 -3.15 28.02
CA LYS A 9 -7.80 -4.10 28.98
C LYS A 9 -8.65 -5.18 28.29
N GLN A 10 -9.32 -4.85 27.19
CA GLN A 10 -10.03 -5.85 26.37
C GLN A 10 -9.08 -6.81 25.65
N HIS A 11 -7.85 -6.36 25.37
CA HIS A 11 -6.83 -7.14 24.66
C HIS A 11 -5.65 -7.55 25.55
N GLU A 12 -5.73 -7.37 26.88
CA GLU A 12 -4.66 -7.61 27.86
C GLU A 12 -3.99 -8.99 27.68
N ALA A 13 -4.80 -10.06 27.53
CA ALA A 13 -4.29 -11.40 27.29
C ALA A 13 -3.52 -11.52 25.97
N ARG A 14 -4.06 -10.98 24.86
CA ARG A 14 -3.40 -10.99 23.54
C ARG A 14 -2.11 -10.17 23.54
N ILE A 15 -2.09 -9.04 24.25
CA ILE A 15 -0.91 -8.19 24.41
C ILE A 15 0.16 -8.95 25.21
N GLY A 16 -0.23 -9.61 26.31
CA GLY A 16 0.65 -10.49 27.09
C GLY A 16 1.22 -11.65 26.27
N ASP A 17 0.39 -12.34 25.49
CA ASP A 17 0.83 -13.44 24.61
C ASP A 17 1.81 -12.96 23.52
N ILE A 18 1.58 -11.79 22.92
CA ILE A 18 2.49 -11.19 21.94
C ILE A 18 3.82 -10.80 22.60
N ILE A 19 3.79 -10.13 23.76
CA ILE A 19 5.01 -9.75 24.49
C ILE A 19 5.81 -10.99 24.89
N ALA A 20 5.16 -12.04 25.39
CA ALA A 20 5.82 -13.29 25.75
C ALA A 20 6.39 -14.04 24.53
N ALA A 21 5.70 -13.98 23.37
CA ALA A 21 6.19 -14.55 22.12
C ALA A 21 7.42 -13.79 21.59
N GLU A 22 7.40 -12.45 21.63
CA GLU A 22 8.53 -11.61 21.24
C GLU A 22 9.71 -11.73 22.21
N GLU A 23 9.49 -11.75 23.53
CA GLU A 23 10.55 -12.00 24.52
C GLU A 23 11.19 -13.38 24.30
N ALA A 24 10.37 -14.42 24.05
CA ALA A 24 10.85 -15.75 23.72
C ALA A 24 11.47 -15.86 22.31
N SER A 25 11.25 -14.90 21.43
CA SER A 25 11.90 -14.78 20.11
C SER A 25 13.25 -14.09 20.26
N PHE A 26 13.25 -12.90 20.85
CA PHE A 26 14.41 -12.09 21.21
C PHE A 26 15.42 -12.88 22.05
N GLY A 27 14.98 -13.64 23.06
CA GLY A 27 15.87 -14.49 23.86
C GLY A 27 16.60 -15.57 23.04
N LYS A 28 15.94 -16.18 22.04
CA LYS A 28 16.58 -17.16 21.12
C LYS A 28 17.59 -16.47 20.19
N THR A 29 17.28 -15.26 19.76
CA THR A 29 18.17 -14.40 18.95
C THR A 29 19.39 -13.96 19.77
N LEU A 30 19.18 -13.51 21.01
CA LEU A 30 20.23 -13.11 21.96
C LEU A 30 21.22 -14.24 22.23
N VAL A 31 20.75 -15.47 22.46
CA VAL A 31 21.62 -16.64 22.66
C VAL A 31 22.51 -16.89 21.43
N LYS A 32 21.96 -16.83 20.22
CA LYS A 32 22.74 -16.97 18.97
C LYS A 32 23.75 -15.83 18.79
N GLY A 33 23.34 -14.59 19.08
CA GLY A 33 24.23 -13.42 19.06
C GLY A 33 25.39 -13.57 20.05
N ILE A 34 25.12 -14.03 21.27
CA ILE A 34 26.14 -14.34 22.29
C ILE A 34 27.11 -15.43 21.81
N GLU A 35 26.64 -16.49 21.15
CA GLU A 35 27.52 -17.52 20.57
C GLU A 35 28.39 -16.99 19.42
N LYS A 36 27.81 -16.16 18.54
CA LYS A 36 28.53 -15.53 17.43
C LYS A 36 29.58 -14.53 17.92
N PHE A 37 29.22 -13.69 18.90
CA PHE A 37 30.13 -12.78 19.57
C PHE A 37 31.28 -13.55 20.25
N LYS A 38 30.97 -14.63 20.99
CA LYS A 38 31.98 -15.49 21.62
C LYS A 38 33.02 -16.00 20.62
N LYS A 39 32.60 -16.35 19.40
CA LYS A 39 33.51 -16.77 18.33
C LYS A 39 34.29 -15.60 17.73
N ALA A 40 33.63 -14.50 17.34
CA ALA A 40 34.32 -13.33 16.78
C ALA A 40 35.41 -12.82 17.75
N ALA A 41 35.09 -12.72 19.04
CA ALA A 41 36.02 -12.33 20.10
C ALA A 41 37.14 -13.36 20.40
N GLN A 42 37.08 -14.58 19.85
CA GLN A 42 38.19 -15.57 19.86
C GLN A 42 39.09 -15.45 18.63
N ASP A 43 38.53 -15.04 17.49
CA ASP A 43 39.24 -14.88 16.22
C ASP A 43 40.00 -13.52 16.14
N VAL A 44 39.77 -12.58 17.07
CA VAL A 44 40.42 -11.26 17.17
C VAL A 44 41.93 -11.37 17.46
N GLN A 45 42.75 -10.83 16.55
CA GLN A 45 44.19 -10.66 16.74
C GLN A 45 44.53 -9.27 17.32
N GLY A 46 44.37 -9.11 18.63
CA GLY A 46 44.74 -7.87 19.34
C GLY A 46 43.80 -7.53 20.48
N ARG A 47 43.30 -6.28 20.51
CA ARG A 47 42.29 -5.80 21.47
C ARG A 47 41.09 -5.11 20.81
N VAL A 48 40.96 -5.18 19.48
CA VAL A 48 39.90 -4.50 18.74
C VAL A 48 39.04 -5.54 18.04
N LEU A 49 37.75 -5.59 18.37
CA LEU A 49 36.74 -6.28 17.57
C LEU A 49 36.40 -5.38 16.36
N SER A 50 36.45 -5.92 15.15
CA SER A 50 36.27 -5.10 13.95
C SER A 50 34.85 -4.54 13.84
N GLY A 51 34.71 -3.35 13.26
CA GLY A 51 33.41 -2.77 12.97
C GLY A 51 32.55 -3.65 12.05
N GLN A 52 33.19 -4.44 11.19
CA GLN A 52 32.53 -5.40 10.31
C GLN A 52 31.94 -6.60 11.06
N ASP A 53 32.61 -7.11 12.09
CA ASP A 53 32.08 -8.18 12.96
C ASP A 53 30.93 -7.68 13.81
N ALA A 54 31.06 -6.46 14.37
CA ALA A 54 29.98 -5.79 15.11
C ALA A 54 28.77 -5.50 14.20
N PHE A 55 29.00 -5.08 12.95
CA PHE A 55 27.94 -4.89 11.96
C PHE A 55 27.22 -6.21 11.65
N ILE A 56 27.96 -7.31 11.43
CA ILE A 56 27.38 -8.64 11.19
C ILE A 56 26.54 -9.11 12.39
N LEU A 57 27.00 -8.87 13.62
CA LEU A 57 26.23 -9.17 14.84
C LEU A 57 24.90 -8.40 14.89
N TRP A 58 24.92 -7.12 14.54
CA TRP A 58 23.74 -6.26 14.50
C TRP A 58 22.77 -6.64 13.36
N ASP A 59 23.24 -6.62 12.11
CA ASP A 59 22.43 -6.84 10.90
C ASP A 59 21.90 -8.28 10.80
N THR A 60 22.79 -9.26 10.87
CA THR A 60 22.45 -10.67 10.57
C THR A 60 21.92 -11.43 11.79
N TYR A 61 22.23 -10.98 13.02
CA TYR A 61 21.84 -11.66 14.26
C TYR A 61 21.05 -10.78 15.23
N GLY A 62 20.65 -9.56 14.85
CA GLY A 62 19.81 -8.68 15.68
C GLY A 62 20.42 -8.28 17.02
N PHE A 63 21.75 -8.35 17.14
CA PHE A 63 22.46 -8.22 18.41
C PHE A 63 22.91 -6.76 18.64
N PRO A 64 22.45 -6.07 19.70
CA PRO A 64 22.72 -4.64 19.87
C PRO A 64 24.22 -4.29 19.92
N LEU A 65 24.60 -3.15 19.34
CA LEU A 65 25.97 -2.62 19.41
C LEU A 65 26.37 -2.37 20.87
N ASP A 66 25.47 -1.79 21.66
CA ASP A 66 25.63 -1.48 23.08
C ASP A 66 26.02 -2.73 23.89
N LEU A 67 25.33 -3.85 23.63
CA LEU A 67 25.61 -5.14 24.27
C LEU A 67 26.90 -5.78 23.74
N THR A 68 27.20 -5.58 22.44
CA THR A 68 28.47 -5.98 21.83
C THR A 68 29.66 -5.24 22.46
N GLN A 69 29.49 -3.95 22.78
CA GLN A 69 30.48 -3.12 23.47
C GLN A 69 30.69 -3.59 24.91
N LEU A 70 29.62 -3.78 25.69
CA LEU A 70 29.70 -4.28 27.06
C LEU A 70 30.40 -5.65 27.14
N MET A 71 30.01 -6.60 26.28
CA MET A 71 30.64 -7.92 26.23
C MET A 71 32.09 -7.91 25.70
N ALA A 72 32.48 -6.87 24.96
CA ALA A 72 33.88 -6.65 24.56
C ALA A 72 34.69 -6.11 25.75
N GLU A 73 34.16 -5.13 26.48
CA GLU A 73 34.80 -4.53 27.65
C GLU A 73 35.05 -5.57 28.76
N GLU A 74 34.08 -6.45 29.04
CA GLU A 74 34.24 -7.61 29.95
C GLU A 74 35.42 -8.54 29.58
N ARG A 75 35.87 -8.49 28.32
CA ARG A 75 36.98 -9.31 27.79
C ARG A 75 38.27 -8.52 27.57
N GLY A 76 38.30 -7.23 27.93
CA GLY A 76 39.43 -6.34 27.66
C GLY A 76 39.61 -6.01 26.16
N LEU A 77 38.52 -6.15 25.38
CA LEU A 77 38.43 -5.75 23.98
C LEU A 77 37.68 -4.40 23.86
N VAL A 78 37.90 -3.70 22.76
CA VAL A 78 37.17 -2.49 22.35
C VAL A 78 36.52 -2.77 21.00
N VAL A 79 35.31 -2.25 20.76
CA VAL A 79 34.66 -2.34 19.45
C VAL A 79 35.06 -1.14 18.59
N ASP A 80 35.44 -1.38 17.35
CA ASP A 80 35.63 -0.34 16.35
C ASP A 80 34.28 0.25 15.88
N VAL A 81 33.85 1.30 16.56
CA VAL A 81 32.59 2.02 16.29
C VAL A 81 32.66 2.83 14.99
N GLU A 82 33.84 3.29 14.59
CA GLU A 82 34.01 4.05 13.35
C GLU A 82 33.85 3.12 12.14
N GLY A 83 34.52 1.96 12.15
CA GLY A 83 34.30 0.90 11.17
C GLY A 83 32.88 0.35 11.17
N PHE A 84 32.19 0.30 12.32
CA PHE A 84 30.77 -0.09 12.38
C PHE A 84 29.89 0.91 11.63
N ASN A 85 30.09 2.21 11.86
CA ASN A 85 29.33 3.26 11.17
C ASN A 85 29.63 3.26 9.66
N ASN A 86 30.89 3.08 9.27
CA ASN A 86 31.27 2.95 7.85
C ASN A 86 30.61 1.72 7.20
N ALA A 87 30.57 0.57 7.89
CA ALA A 87 29.88 -0.63 7.41
C ALA A 87 28.36 -0.44 7.31
N MET A 88 27.74 0.27 8.26
CA MET A 88 26.33 0.67 8.22
C MET A 88 26.02 1.54 7.00
N ASP A 89 26.86 2.55 6.70
CA ASP A 89 26.64 3.43 5.57
C ASP A 89 26.93 2.74 4.22
N GLU A 90 27.96 1.90 4.13
CA GLU A 90 28.15 1.01 2.98
C GLU A 90 26.94 0.07 2.76
N ALA A 91 26.35 -0.48 3.82
CA ALA A 91 25.17 -1.34 3.73
C ALA A 91 23.92 -0.56 3.30
N ARG A 92 23.74 0.67 3.80
CA ARG A 92 22.69 1.61 3.36
C ARG A 92 22.83 1.95 1.88
N GLU A 93 24.02 2.28 1.40
CA GLU A 93 24.26 2.57 -0.03
C GLU A 93 24.04 1.34 -0.93
N LYS A 94 24.45 0.15 -0.49
CA LYS A 94 24.16 -1.11 -1.20
C LYS A 94 22.66 -1.40 -1.24
N SER A 95 21.92 -1.13 -0.17
CA SER A 95 20.46 -1.25 -0.12
C SER A 95 19.74 -0.20 -0.98
N ARG A 96 20.19 1.06 -0.99
CA ARG A 96 19.68 2.13 -1.87
C ARG A 96 19.87 1.75 -3.35
N SER A 97 21.10 1.41 -3.73
CA SER A 97 21.44 1.06 -5.11
C SER A 97 20.84 -0.27 -5.60
N ALA A 98 20.58 -1.23 -4.70
CA ALA A 98 19.82 -2.45 -4.99
C ALA A 98 18.32 -2.16 -5.16
N ARG A 99 17.69 -1.40 -4.24
CA ARG A 99 16.28 -0.99 -4.34
C ARG A 99 16.00 -0.30 -5.66
N ASN A 100 16.80 0.70 -6.03
CA ASN A 100 16.61 1.46 -7.28
C ASN A 100 16.75 0.61 -8.55
N LYS A 101 17.34 -0.59 -8.48
CA LYS A 101 17.46 -1.53 -9.61
C LYS A 101 16.45 -2.69 -9.58
N GLN A 102 15.85 -3.00 -8.43
CA GLN A 102 14.95 -4.15 -8.25
C GLN A 102 13.49 -3.75 -7.96
N ALA A 103 13.22 -2.51 -7.56
CA ALA A 103 11.87 -1.98 -7.27
C ALA A 103 11.17 -1.38 -8.50
N GLY A 104 11.40 -1.92 -9.70
CA GLY A 104 10.61 -1.63 -10.91
C GLY A 104 10.63 -0.20 -11.47
N GLY A 105 11.46 0.70 -10.92
CA GLY A 105 11.47 2.13 -11.24
C GLY A 105 10.80 3.02 -10.18
N ALA A 106 10.30 2.46 -9.08
CA ALA A 106 9.74 3.24 -7.98
C ALA A 106 10.85 3.99 -7.23
N ILE A 107 10.88 5.32 -7.41
CA ILE A 107 11.77 6.22 -6.66
C ILE A 107 11.24 6.39 -5.25
N VAL A 108 12.01 5.93 -4.25
CA VAL A 108 11.65 5.96 -2.83
C VAL A 108 12.53 6.95 -2.08
N MET A 109 11.93 7.84 -1.29
CA MET A 109 12.68 8.64 -0.32
C MET A 109 12.70 7.94 1.04
N ASP A 110 13.89 7.80 1.63
CA ASP A 110 14.08 7.29 2.98
C ASP A 110 14.09 8.41 4.04
N ALA A 111 14.30 8.03 5.30
CA ALA A 111 14.34 8.95 6.43
C ALA A 111 15.48 9.98 6.37
N ASP A 112 16.60 9.67 5.70
CA ASP A 112 17.68 10.64 5.49
C ASP A 112 17.31 11.64 4.40
N ALA A 113 16.66 11.18 3.33
CA ALA A 113 16.20 12.03 2.23
C ALA A 113 15.12 13.03 2.68
N THR A 114 14.12 12.60 3.47
CA THR A 114 13.13 13.51 4.07
C THR A 114 13.78 14.45 5.09
N SER A 115 14.71 13.95 5.92
CA SER A 115 15.49 14.79 6.84
C SER A 115 16.35 15.83 6.12
N ALA A 116 16.87 15.52 4.93
CA ALA A 116 17.66 16.44 4.11
C ALA A 116 16.80 17.58 3.54
N LEU A 117 15.54 17.33 3.17
CA LEU A 117 14.60 18.38 2.79
C LEU A 117 14.32 19.35 3.94
N HIS A 118 14.04 18.84 5.14
CA HIS A 118 13.87 19.69 6.33
C HIS A 118 15.15 20.50 6.64
N LYS A 119 16.35 19.91 6.52
CA LYS A 119 17.63 20.61 6.68
C LYS A 119 17.88 21.66 5.60
N LYS A 120 17.38 21.47 4.36
CA LYS A 120 17.37 22.49 3.29
C LYS A 120 16.30 23.57 3.49
N GLY A 121 15.46 23.49 4.52
CA GLY A 121 14.37 24.46 4.79
C GLY A 121 13.13 24.24 3.91
N VAL A 122 12.97 23.05 3.32
CA VAL A 122 11.78 22.67 2.55
C VAL A 122 10.69 22.18 3.51
N TYR A 123 9.50 22.76 3.39
CA TYR A 123 8.31 22.37 4.14
C TYR A 123 7.56 21.22 3.43
N THR A 124 6.74 20.50 4.19
CA THR A 124 5.80 19.48 3.68
C THR A 124 4.88 20.06 2.59
N THR A 125 4.54 19.25 1.59
CA THR A 125 3.73 19.71 0.44
C THR A 125 2.28 19.92 0.85
N ASP A 126 1.70 21.06 0.48
CA ASP A 126 0.26 21.32 0.67
C ASP A 126 -0.57 20.59 -0.40
N ASP A 127 -1.08 19.41 -0.06
CA ASP A 127 -1.93 18.60 -0.94
C ASP A 127 -3.44 18.90 -0.80
N SER A 128 -3.83 19.97 -0.11
CA SER A 128 -5.25 20.32 0.13
C SER A 128 -6.06 20.52 -1.17
N PHE A 129 -5.39 20.90 -2.26
CA PHE A 129 -5.98 21.09 -3.59
C PHE A 129 -6.37 19.77 -4.27
N LYS A 130 -5.95 18.60 -3.77
CA LYS A 130 -6.21 17.28 -4.42
C LYS A 130 -7.68 16.95 -4.61
N PHE A 131 -8.57 17.54 -3.82
CA PHE A 131 -10.02 17.36 -3.92
C PHE A 131 -10.73 18.37 -4.85
N ILE A 132 -10.01 19.29 -5.49
CA ILE A 132 -10.57 20.19 -6.50
C ILE A 132 -10.40 19.55 -7.87
N TRP A 133 -11.52 19.16 -8.49
CA TRP A 133 -11.51 18.46 -9.79
C TRP A 133 -11.61 19.41 -10.98
N PHE A 134 -11.18 18.92 -12.16
CA PHE A 134 -11.27 19.60 -13.46
C PHE A 134 -10.67 21.02 -13.46
N LYS A 135 -9.62 21.23 -12.66
CA LYS A 135 -8.94 22.51 -12.51
C LYS A 135 -7.42 22.33 -12.46
N ASP A 136 -6.73 23.05 -13.33
CA ASP A 136 -5.27 23.22 -13.29
C ASP A 136 -4.85 23.94 -12.00
N HIS A 137 -3.72 23.52 -11.41
CA HIS A 137 -3.22 24.09 -10.16
C HIS A 137 -1.78 24.59 -10.31
N GLU A 138 -1.55 25.89 -10.11
CA GLU A 138 -0.21 26.48 -10.15
C GLU A 138 0.58 26.21 -8.87
N SER A 139 1.84 25.81 -9.03
CA SER A 139 2.75 25.48 -7.93
C SER A 139 4.20 25.84 -8.30
N ALA A 140 5.14 25.56 -7.40
CA ALA A 140 6.57 25.75 -7.60
C ALA A 140 7.37 24.52 -7.13
N ILE A 141 8.43 24.17 -7.88
CA ILE A 141 9.34 23.09 -7.51
C ILE A 141 10.17 23.48 -6.29
N LYS A 142 10.19 22.62 -5.27
CA LYS A 142 10.98 22.80 -4.04
C LYS A 142 12.16 21.85 -3.91
N ALA A 143 12.08 20.68 -4.54
CA ALA A 143 13.23 19.79 -4.71
C ALA A 143 13.06 18.87 -5.92
N ILE A 144 14.18 18.42 -6.47
CA ILE A 144 14.25 17.38 -7.51
C ILE A 144 15.18 16.28 -6.99
N TYR A 145 14.74 15.02 -7.08
CA TYR A 145 15.39 13.86 -6.47
C TYR A 145 15.61 12.75 -7.49
N THR A 146 16.81 12.20 -7.56
CA THR A 146 17.20 11.16 -8.54
C THR A 146 16.96 9.72 -8.06
N GLY A 147 16.37 9.54 -6.87
CA GLY A 147 16.40 8.26 -6.16
C GLY A 147 17.68 8.02 -5.36
N SER A 148 18.68 8.90 -5.45
CA SER A 148 19.88 8.87 -4.60
C SER A 148 20.23 10.23 -4.01
N GLU A 149 20.11 11.32 -4.77
CA GLU A 149 20.52 12.66 -4.37
C GLU A 149 19.53 13.76 -4.81
N PHE A 150 19.65 14.95 -4.19
CA PHE A 150 18.84 16.11 -4.53
C PHE A 150 19.62 17.06 -5.44
N VAL A 151 19.13 17.26 -6.67
CA VAL A 151 19.75 18.12 -7.68
C VAL A 151 19.01 19.45 -7.80
N GLU A 152 19.75 20.52 -8.11
CA GLU A 152 19.16 21.86 -8.31
C GLU A 152 18.44 21.98 -9.67
N SER A 153 18.70 21.06 -10.61
CA SER A 153 17.96 20.95 -11.87
C SER A 153 18.16 19.59 -12.55
N ALA A 154 17.14 19.13 -13.27
CA ALA A 154 17.18 17.93 -14.11
C ALA A 154 16.80 18.22 -15.57
N SER A 155 17.25 17.36 -16.48
CA SER A 155 17.01 17.43 -17.92
C SER A 155 16.43 16.09 -18.44
N THR A 156 15.98 16.05 -19.70
CA THR A 156 15.51 14.81 -20.36
C THR A 156 16.52 13.66 -20.26
N GLY A 157 16.06 12.51 -19.78
CA GLY A 157 16.89 11.33 -19.56
C GLY A 157 16.15 10.28 -18.73
N ASP A 158 16.61 10.09 -17.50
CA ASP A 158 16.07 9.13 -16.53
C ASP A 158 14.78 9.63 -15.85
N ASP A 159 14.06 8.72 -15.18
CA ASP A 159 12.98 9.09 -14.26
C ASP A 159 13.53 9.76 -13.00
N ILE A 160 12.79 10.73 -12.47
CA ILE A 160 13.12 11.52 -11.28
C ILE A 160 11.85 11.73 -10.43
N GLY A 161 12.04 12.09 -9.17
CA GLY A 161 10.98 12.56 -8.28
C GLY A 161 11.01 14.08 -8.11
N ILE A 162 9.87 14.74 -8.26
CA ILE A 162 9.71 16.19 -8.05
C ILE A 162 8.84 16.45 -6.81
N VAL A 163 9.36 17.25 -5.87
CA VAL A 163 8.61 17.74 -4.69
C VAL A 163 8.16 19.18 -4.95
N LEU A 164 6.87 19.43 -4.74
CA LEU A 164 6.21 20.72 -4.97
C LEU A 164 5.87 21.44 -3.66
N GLU A 165 5.63 22.74 -3.76
CA GLU A 165 5.08 23.57 -2.68
C GLU A 165 3.67 23.13 -2.28
N SER A 166 2.83 22.93 -3.30
CA SER A 166 1.46 22.44 -3.19
C SER A 166 1.12 21.57 -4.41
N THR A 167 0.08 20.74 -4.33
CA THR A 167 -0.32 19.89 -5.47
C THR A 167 -1.82 19.56 -5.50
N SER A 168 -2.36 19.39 -6.71
CA SER A 168 -3.69 18.84 -6.96
C SER A 168 -3.67 17.33 -7.25
N PHE A 169 -2.50 16.70 -7.31
CA PHE A 169 -2.37 15.25 -7.46
C PHE A 169 -2.71 14.55 -6.12
N TYR A 170 -3.56 13.54 -6.19
CA TYR A 170 -3.75 12.57 -5.12
C TYR A 170 -2.58 11.59 -5.13
N ALA A 171 -1.77 11.65 -4.09
CA ALA A 171 -0.78 10.63 -3.77
C ALA A 171 -1.43 9.47 -3.03
N GLU A 172 -0.88 8.27 -3.17
CA GLU A 172 -1.35 7.05 -2.49
C GLU A 172 -1.45 7.26 -0.95
N GLN A 173 -2.66 7.20 -0.41
CA GLN A 173 -2.96 7.41 1.01
C GLN A 173 -4.06 6.42 1.47
N GLY A 174 -3.76 5.57 2.46
CA GLY A 174 -4.77 4.83 3.23
C GLY A 174 -5.17 3.44 2.74
N GLY A 175 -4.38 2.78 1.89
CA GLY A 175 -4.57 1.34 1.63
C GLY A 175 -4.26 0.51 2.87
N GLN A 176 -5.22 -0.28 3.38
CA GLN A 176 -4.91 -1.40 4.29
C GLN A 176 -4.36 -2.56 3.48
N CYS A 177 -3.15 -2.36 2.95
CA CYS A 177 -2.46 -3.31 2.11
C CYS A 177 -1.48 -4.14 2.94
N HIS A 178 -1.88 -5.36 3.29
CA HIS A 178 -0.93 -6.42 3.62
C HIS A 178 -1.14 -7.56 2.62
N ALA A 179 -0.39 -7.45 1.53
CA ALA A 179 0.21 -8.60 0.89
C ALA A 179 1.68 -8.27 0.63
N LEU A 180 2.56 -9.00 1.32
CA LEU A 180 3.94 -9.27 0.91
C LEU A 180 4.94 -8.10 0.87
N HIS A 181 5.83 -8.09 1.86
CA HIS A 181 7.22 -7.62 1.72
C HIS A 181 8.03 -8.49 0.72
N SER A 182 7.54 -8.70 -0.51
CA SER A 182 8.25 -9.45 -1.56
C SER A 182 7.59 -9.29 -2.95
N ALA A 183 7.73 -8.11 -3.57
CA ALA A 183 7.38 -7.88 -4.98
C ALA A 183 8.54 -7.15 -5.69
N ALA A 184 9.68 -7.84 -5.85
CA ALA A 184 10.81 -7.32 -6.60
C ALA A 184 10.72 -7.76 -8.07
N ASN A 185 11.04 -6.85 -8.99
CA ASN A 185 10.95 -6.97 -10.45
C ASN A 185 9.51 -7.06 -11.03
N PHE A 186 8.95 -5.92 -11.43
CA PHE A 186 8.25 -5.84 -12.71
C PHE A 186 8.58 -4.52 -13.42
N LYS A 187 8.37 -4.46 -14.74
CA LYS A 187 8.73 -3.34 -15.59
C LYS A 187 7.47 -2.76 -16.23
N CYS A 188 7.22 -1.47 -16.07
CA CYS A 188 6.07 -0.78 -16.65
C CYS A 188 6.13 -0.76 -18.19
N ILE A 189 5.56 -1.79 -18.82
CA ILE A 189 5.17 -1.83 -20.22
C ILE A 189 3.73 -2.32 -20.22
N GLY A 190 2.78 -1.49 -20.66
CA GLY A 190 1.36 -1.71 -20.44
C GLY A 190 0.79 -2.93 -21.16
N TYR A 191 0.64 -4.05 -20.44
CA TYR A 191 -0.33 -5.11 -20.67
C TYR A 191 -0.71 -5.74 -19.33
N VAL A 192 -1.94 -6.26 -19.21
CA VAL A 192 -2.47 -6.80 -17.96
C VAL A 192 -1.68 -8.05 -17.53
N CYS A 193 -1.03 -7.97 -16.37
CA CYS A 193 -0.54 -9.13 -15.62
C CYS A 193 -1.50 -9.35 -14.45
N ASP A 194 -2.14 -10.52 -14.36
CA ASP A 194 -3.21 -10.77 -13.37
C ASP A 194 -2.71 -11.26 -12.00
N GLN A 195 -1.44 -11.03 -11.68
CA GLN A 195 -0.81 -11.37 -10.40
C GLN A 195 -0.06 -10.17 -9.82
N GLU A 196 -0.01 -10.17 -8.48
CA GLU A 196 0.61 -9.17 -7.59
C GLU A 196 -0.14 -7.83 -7.48
N ILE A 197 0.11 -7.17 -6.34
CA ILE A 197 -0.78 -6.18 -5.73
C ILE A 197 -0.01 -4.87 -5.56
N TYR A 198 -0.53 -3.83 -6.21
CA TYR A 198 -0.14 -2.43 -5.98
C TYR A 198 -1.44 -1.63 -5.87
N ASP A 199 -1.58 -0.84 -4.81
CA ASP A 199 -2.75 0.02 -4.60
C ASP A 199 -2.60 1.26 -5.48
N LEU A 200 -2.93 1.11 -6.77
CA LEU A 200 -2.79 2.09 -7.86
C LEU A 200 -3.70 3.35 -7.72
N ILE A 201 -4.10 3.67 -6.49
CA ILE A 201 -4.89 4.83 -6.06
C ILE A 201 -3.98 6.05 -5.88
N PHE A 202 -3.21 6.36 -6.92
CA PHE A 202 -2.51 7.63 -7.11
C PHE A 202 -2.89 8.21 -8.47
N ASP A 203 -2.78 9.52 -8.66
CA ASP A 203 -3.01 10.16 -9.95
C ASP A 203 -1.83 10.06 -10.92
N THR A 204 -2.13 10.15 -12.20
CA THR A 204 -1.18 10.36 -13.31
C THR A 204 -1.49 11.70 -13.98
N GLY A 205 -0.59 12.20 -14.84
CA GLY A 205 -0.81 13.49 -15.54
C GLY A 205 0.48 14.18 -15.92
N SER A 206 0.50 15.52 -15.92
CA SER A 206 1.73 16.30 -16.14
C SER A 206 1.93 17.45 -15.16
N LEU A 207 3.21 17.85 -15.02
CA LEU A 207 3.61 19.16 -14.52
C LEU A 207 4.14 19.96 -15.72
N ASP A 208 3.33 20.90 -16.22
CA ASP A 208 3.70 21.74 -17.36
C ASP A 208 4.49 22.95 -16.87
N GLY A 209 5.71 23.14 -17.37
CA GLY A 209 6.58 24.26 -17.03
C GLY A 209 6.95 25.12 -18.25
N PRO A 210 7.63 26.27 -18.04
CA PRO A 210 7.99 27.19 -19.13
C PRO A 210 8.97 26.61 -20.16
N PHE A 211 9.64 25.47 -19.87
CA PHE A 211 10.70 24.88 -20.71
C PHE A 211 10.44 23.42 -21.13
N GLY A 212 9.29 22.84 -20.78
CA GLY A 212 8.93 21.46 -21.10
C GLY A 212 7.71 20.97 -20.30
N SER A 213 7.33 19.70 -20.47
CA SER A 213 6.28 19.05 -19.69
C SER A 213 6.84 17.79 -19.03
N PHE A 214 6.70 17.69 -17.72
CA PHE A 214 7.10 16.52 -16.94
C PHE A 214 5.92 15.55 -16.83
N GLN A 215 6.08 14.32 -17.31
CA GLN A 215 5.01 13.32 -17.32
C GLN A 215 5.04 12.54 -16.00
N VAL A 216 3.97 12.67 -15.21
CA VAL A 216 3.83 12.06 -13.87
C VAL A 216 3.20 10.68 -14.02
N CYS A 217 3.97 9.63 -13.73
CA CYS A 217 3.56 8.23 -13.84
C CYS A 217 3.22 7.58 -12.48
N ASN A 218 3.66 8.15 -11.36
CA ASN A 218 3.32 7.72 -10.01
C ASN A 218 3.41 8.92 -9.03
N VAL A 219 2.61 8.95 -7.97
CA VAL A 219 2.66 9.98 -6.91
C VAL A 219 2.56 9.35 -5.52
N GLN A 220 3.55 9.61 -4.68
CA GLN A 220 3.77 8.96 -3.38
C GLN A 220 4.00 9.97 -2.26
N ILE A 221 3.78 9.59 -1.00
CA ILE A 221 4.08 10.44 0.18
C ILE A 221 5.20 9.84 1.03
N PHE A 222 6.20 10.67 1.30
CA PHE A 222 7.29 10.35 2.24
C PHE A 222 7.41 11.48 3.27
N GLY A 223 7.05 11.21 4.54
CA GLY A 223 7.18 12.19 5.64
C GLY A 223 6.40 13.49 5.46
N GLY A 224 5.31 13.49 4.69
CA GLY A 224 4.53 14.69 4.36
C GLY A 224 5.04 15.47 3.14
N PHE A 225 6.08 15.00 2.45
CA PHE A 225 6.44 15.48 1.12
C PHE A 225 5.73 14.63 0.05
N VAL A 226 5.07 15.27 -0.91
CA VAL A 226 4.47 14.57 -2.07
C VAL A 226 5.49 14.51 -3.20
N LEU A 227 5.89 13.30 -3.57
CA LEU A 227 6.86 13.03 -4.62
C LEU A 227 6.15 12.62 -5.91
N HIS A 228 6.29 13.45 -6.94
CA HIS A 228 5.73 13.22 -8.28
C HIS A 228 6.81 12.54 -9.12
N ILE A 229 6.63 11.26 -9.43
CA ILE A 229 7.64 10.41 -10.09
C ILE A 229 7.33 10.33 -11.59
N GLY A 230 8.37 10.39 -12.41
CA GLY A 230 8.30 10.24 -13.86
C GLY A 230 9.42 10.97 -14.59
N SER A 231 9.19 11.35 -15.86
CA SER A 231 10.26 11.79 -16.77
C SER A 231 9.91 13.06 -17.57
N LEU A 232 10.94 13.83 -17.94
CA LEU A 232 10.78 15.05 -18.73
C LEU A 232 10.53 14.74 -20.21
N SER A 233 9.54 15.43 -20.79
CA SER A 233 9.27 15.44 -22.23
C SER A 233 9.47 16.84 -22.83
N GLY A 234 10.17 16.91 -23.97
CA GLY A 234 10.39 18.14 -24.73
C GLY A 234 11.84 18.37 -25.18
N VAL A 235 12.03 19.02 -26.33
CA VAL A 235 13.33 19.15 -27.03
C VAL A 235 14.40 19.93 -26.24
N THR A 236 13.97 20.82 -25.34
CA THR A 236 14.83 21.62 -24.47
C THR A 236 14.62 21.30 -22.98
N GLY A 237 13.94 20.19 -22.67
CA GLY A 237 13.33 19.93 -21.37
C GLY A 237 14.34 19.99 -20.22
N LYS A 238 14.27 21.08 -19.45
CA LYS A 238 14.97 21.28 -18.19
C LYS A 238 14.01 21.90 -17.17
N PHE A 239 13.97 21.35 -15.96
CA PHE A 239 13.31 21.93 -14.80
C PHE A 239 14.33 22.13 -13.68
N SER A 240 14.15 23.19 -12.90
CA SER A 240 15.05 23.64 -11.83
C SER A 240 14.27 23.91 -10.54
N VAL A 241 14.95 23.85 -9.39
CA VAL A 241 14.34 24.24 -8.12
C VAL A 241 13.98 25.72 -8.16
N GLY A 242 12.73 26.03 -7.76
CA GLY A 242 12.14 27.37 -7.87
C GLY A 242 11.34 27.63 -9.17
N ASP A 243 11.41 26.75 -10.18
CA ASP A 243 10.58 26.91 -11.38
C ASP A 243 9.08 26.76 -11.04
N LYS A 244 8.26 27.62 -11.67
CA LYS A 244 6.79 27.52 -11.61
C LYS A 244 6.29 26.43 -12.56
N VAL A 245 5.30 25.67 -12.10
CA VAL A 245 4.68 24.59 -12.86
C VAL A 245 3.16 24.57 -12.69
N THR A 246 2.45 24.13 -13.73
CA THR A 246 1.01 23.89 -13.70
C THR A 246 0.75 22.40 -13.57
N CYS A 247 0.13 22.00 -12.46
CA CYS A 247 -0.27 20.62 -12.18
C CYS A 247 -1.54 20.29 -12.98
N LYS A 248 -1.45 19.29 -13.87
CA LYS A 248 -2.54 18.79 -14.70
C LYS A 248 -2.75 17.31 -14.41
N VAL A 249 -3.76 17.01 -13.61
CA VAL A 249 -4.17 15.64 -13.30
C VAL A 249 -4.96 15.05 -14.47
N ASP A 250 -4.73 13.76 -14.73
CA ASP A 250 -5.58 12.92 -15.57
C ASP A 250 -6.94 12.67 -14.87
N TYR A 251 -7.82 13.68 -14.97
CA TYR A 251 -9.16 13.62 -14.39
C TYR A 251 -10.06 12.57 -15.06
N ASP A 252 -9.76 12.15 -16.29
CA ASP A 252 -10.50 11.08 -16.98
C ASP A 252 -10.20 9.73 -16.32
N ARG A 253 -8.91 9.41 -16.05
CA ARG A 253 -8.54 8.24 -15.24
C ARG A 253 -9.08 8.34 -13.82
N ARG A 254 -9.00 9.52 -13.18
CA ARG A 254 -9.56 9.72 -11.83
C ARG A 254 -11.08 9.49 -11.78
N ALA A 255 -11.81 9.87 -12.83
CA ALA A 255 -13.25 9.65 -12.95
C ALA A 255 -13.65 8.18 -13.11
N LEU A 256 -12.72 7.28 -13.49
CA LEU A 256 -12.93 5.82 -13.48
C LEU A 256 -12.63 5.20 -12.10
N ILE A 257 -11.67 5.76 -11.36
CA ILE A 257 -11.26 5.27 -10.03
C ILE A 257 -12.26 5.66 -8.94
N ALA A 258 -12.70 6.92 -8.88
CA ALA A 258 -13.55 7.42 -7.79
C ALA A 258 -14.93 6.73 -7.64
N PRO A 259 -15.62 6.29 -8.72
CA PRO A 259 -16.83 5.48 -8.60
C PRO A 259 -16.54 4.09 -8.04
N ASN A 260 -15.51 3.41 -8.54
CA ASN A 260 -15.05 2.12 -7.99
C ASN A 260 -14.70 2.26 -6.49
N HIS A 261 -14.04 3.35 -6.10
CA HIS A 261 -13.72 3.61 -4.69
C HIS A 261 -14.97 3.78 -3.82
N THR A 262 -15.91 4.62 -4.25
CA THR A 262 -17.13 4.91 -3.49
C THR A 262 -18.03 3.67 -3.39
N CYS A 263 -18.08 2.85 -4.44
CA CYS A 263 -18.78 1.58 -4.41
C CYS A 263 -18.09 0.51 -3.55
N THR A 264 -16.81 0.67 -3.20
CA THR A 264 -16.13 -0.22 -2.24
C THR A 264 -16.72 -0.04 -0.83
N HIS A 265 -16.92 1.20 -0.37
CA HIS A 265 -17.60 1.47 0.91
C HIS A 265 -19.08 1.02 0.91
N MET A 266 -19.78 1.18 -0.23
CA MET A 266 -21.14 0.63 -0.39
C MET A 266 -21.16 -0.90 -0.30
N LEU A 267 -20.16 -1.58 -0.87
CA LEU A 267 -20.01 -3.04 -0.80
C LEU A 267 -19.69 -3.49 0.63
N ASN A 268 -18.78 -2.81 1.34
CA ASN A 268 -18.45 -3.10 2.73
C ASN A 268 -19.68 -3.00 3.65
N TYR A 269 -20.46 -1.92 3.50
CA TYR A 269 -21.74 -1.75 4.20
C TYR A 269 -22.74 -2.87 3.86
N ALA A 270 -22.93 -3.18 2.58
CA ALA A 270 -23.85 -4.24 2.15
C ALA A 270 -23.44 -5.63 2.66
N LEU A 271 -22.13 -5.91 2.74
CA LEU A 271 -21.61 -7.14 3.33
C LEU A 271 -21.90 -7.22 4.83
N ARG A 272 -21.74 -6.11 5.57
CA ARG A 272 -22.05 -6.03 7.01
C ARG A 272 -23.55 -6.19 7.31
N GLU A 273 -24.43 -5.63 6.48
CA GLU A 273 -25.89 -5.81 6.60
C GLU A 273 -26.33 -7.25 6.30
N VAL A 274 -25.74 -7.90 5.29
CA VAL A 274 -26.15 -9.25 4.83
C VAL A 274 -25.50 -10.37 5.64
N LEU A 275 -24.25 -10.21 6.05
CA LEU A 275 -23.45 -11.24 6.74
C LEU A 275 -23.27 -10.97 8.24
N GLY A 276 -23.40 -9.71 8.68
CA GLY A 276 -23.24 -9.27 10.06
C GLY A 276 -21.94 -8.51 10.35
N ASN A 277 -21.92 -7.78 11.47
CA ASN A 277 -20.84 -6.88 11.88
C ASN A 277 -19.51 -7.54 12.26
N HIS A 278 -19.36 -8.86 12.11
CA HIS A 278 -18.07 -9.55 12.22
C HIS A 278 -17.25 -9.51 10.92
N VAL A 279 -17.80 -8.90 9.86
CA VAL A 279 -17.10 -8.64 8.61
C VAL A 279 -16.24 -7.38 8.73
N ASP A 280 -14.93 -7.56 8.65
CA ASP A 280 -13.95 -6.48 8.49
C ASP A 280 -13.36 -6.51 7.08
N GLN A 281 -12.93 -5.36 6.58
CA GLN A 281 -11.96 -5.29 5.49
C GLN A 281 -10.61 -5.89 5.93
N LYS A 282 -9.92 -6.56 5.00
CA LYS A 282 -8.53 -7.07 5.12
C LYS A 282 -7.66 -6.76 3.88
N GLY A 283 -8.21 -6.01 2.93
CA GLY A 283 -7.54 -5.53 1.71
C GLY A 283 -8.54 -4.86 0.76
N SER A 284 -8.09 -3.89 -0.03
CA SER A 284 -8.94 -3.23 -1.04
C SER A 284 -8.08 -2.60 -2.14
N ILE A 285 -8.33 -2.97 -3.39
CA ILE A 285 -7.63 -2.44 -4.57
C ILE A 285 -8.64 -1.72 -5.45
N VAL A 286 -8.39 -0.46 -5.80
CA VAL A 286 -9.24 0.33 -6.71
C VAL A 286 -8.46 0.69 -7.96
N LEU A 287 -8.87 0.13 -9.10
CA LEU A 287 -8.32 0.41 -10.43
C LEU A 287 -9.35 1.19 -11.28
N PRO A 288 -8.95 1.78 -12.42
CA PRO A 288 -9.91 2.31 -13.39
C PRO A 288 -10.89 1.24 -13.91
N GLU A 289 -10.42 0.00 -14.10
CA GLU A 289 -11.20 -1.05 -14.76
C GLU A 289 -12.07 -1.86 -13.79
N LYS A 290 -11.60 -2.07 -12.56
CA LYS A 290 -12.21 -2.95 -11.54
C LYS A 290 -11.83 -2.54 -10.12
N LEU A 291 -12.68 -2.89 -9.15
CA LEU A 291 -12.32 -2.93 -7.72
C LEU A 291 -12.17 -4.39 -7.25
N ARG A 292 -11.27 -4.61 -6.28
CA ARG A 292 -11.21 -5.86 -5.51
C ARG A 292 -11.38 -5.52 -4.04
N PHE A 293 -12.26 -6.23 -3.34
CA PHE A 293 -12.51 -6.03 -1.91
C PHE A 293 -12.33 -7.35 -1.16
N ASP A 294 -11.39 -7.36 -0.22
CA ASP A 294 -11.04 -8.53 0.59
C ASP A 294 -11.62 -8.34 1.99
N PHE A 295 -12.52 -9.22 2.38
CA PHE A 295 -13.25 -9.13 3.64
C PHE A 295 -13.13 -10.41 4.47
N SER A 296 -13.02 -10.26 5.79
CA SER A 296 -13.06 -11.41 6.69
C SER A 296 -14.48 -11.90 6.93
N HIS A 297 -14.63 -13.21 7.08
CA HIS A 297 -15.90 -13.85 7.44
C HIS A 297 -15.61 -15.10 8.25
N ASP A 298 -16.47 -15.42 9.22
CA ASP A 298 -16.20 -16.44 10.24
C ASP A 298 -15.90 -17.82 9.63
N VAL A 299 -14.72 -18.37 9.95
CA VAL A 299 -14.40 -19.78 9.65
C VAL A 299 -14.71 -20.66 10.83
N TYR A 300 -15.92 -21.19 10.80
CA TYR A 300 -16.36 -22.31 11.62
C TYR A 300 -15.58 -23.59 11.25
N SER A 301 -14.43 -23.79 11.89
CA SER A 301 -13.64 -25.03 11.75
C SER A 301 -14.01 -26.05 12.82
N LYS A 302 -14.40 -27.26 12.37
CA LYS A 302 -14.66 -28.43 13.21
C LYS A 302 -13.86 -29.62 12.68
N GLU A 303 -13.33 -30.45 13.56
CA GLU A 303 -12.74 -31.73 13.15
C GLU A 303 -13.82 -32.64 12.54
N ALA A 304 -13.60 -33.06 11.31
CA ALA A 304 -14.44 -33.96 10.54
C ALA A 304 -13.54 -34.98 9.82
N THR A 305 -14.04 -36.19 9.59
CA THR A 305 -13.25 -37.21 8.88
C THR A 305 -12.97 -36.76 7.44
N LEU A 306 -11.90 -37.26 6.83
CA LEU A 306 -11.60 -36.97 5.42
C LEU A 306 -12.74 -37.42 4.48
N ALA A 307 -13.55 -38.41 4.88
CA ALA A 307 -14.73 -38.85 4.16
C ALA A 307 -15.92 -37.89 4.27
N GLU A 308 -15.99 -37.06 5.33
CA GLU A 308 -16.96 -35.97 5.50
C GLU A 308 -16.47 -34.70 4.82
N ALA A 309 -15.21 -34.30 5.03
CA ALA A 309 -14.61 -33.12 4.42
C ALA A 309 -14.62 -33.19 2.88
N LYS A 310 -14.40 -34.37 2.28
CA LYS A 310 -14.49 -34.57 0.82
C LYS A 310 -15.92 -34.46 0.25
N ARG A 311 -16.95 -34.32 1.08
CA ARG A 311 -18.33 -34.02 0.64
C ARG A 311 -18.61 -32.51 0.64
N ILE A 312 -17.68 -31.69 1.12
CA ILE A 312 -17.73 -30.23 1.08
C ILE A 312 -17.07 -29.77 -0.22
N ASN A 313 -17.78 -28.96 -1.01
CA ASN A 313 -17.34 -28.54 -2.33
C ASN A 313 -16.53 -27.22 -2.24
N GLY A 314 -15.40 -27.11 -2.96
CA GLY A 314 -14.66 -25.83 -3.18
C GLY A 314 -13.72 -25.29 -2.07
N LEU A 315 -12.76 -26.08 -1.56
CA LEU A 315 -11.96 -25.74 -0.34
C LEU A 315 -10.46 -25.33 -0.60
N ARG A 316 -10.05 -24.05 -0.45
CA ARG A 316 -8.64 -23.49 -0.46
C ARG A 316 -8.45 -22.16 0.41
N ALA A 317 -7.23 -21.60 0.62
CA ALA A 317 -6.83 -20.44 1.52
C ALA A 317 -5.42 -19.81 1.15
N VAL A 318 -4.72 -18.75 1.70
CA VAL A 318 -4.43 -17.97 2.99
C VAL A 318 -3.78 -16.55 2.62
N PHE A 319 -3.60 -15.36 3.30
CA PHE A 319 -4.10 -14.35 4.34
C PHE A 319 -3.09 -13.11 4.31
N GLY A 320 -3.18 -11.87 4.90
CA GLY A 320 -4.24 -10.92 5.36
C GLY A 320 -3.96 -9.97 6.60
N GLU A 321 -3.56 -8.67 6.47
CA GLU A 321 -3.41 -7.62 7.57
C GLU A 321 -3.64 -6.09 7.19
N VAL A 322 -3.01 -5.07 7.89
CA VAL A 322 -3.53 -3.69 8.21
C VAL A 322 -2.46 -2.53 8.35
N TYR A 323 -2.84 -1.23 8.28
CA TYR A 323 -2.05 0.04 8.50
C TYR A 323 -2.91 1.17 9.23
N PRO A 324 -2.49 2.45 9.53
CA PRO A 324 -2.71 3.13 10.83
C PRO A 324 -3.35 4.57 10.81
N ASP A 325 -3.12 5.37 11.87
CA ASP A 325 -3.67 6.71 12.21
C ASP A 325 -2.68 7.88 11.91
N PRO A 326 -3.09 9.14 11.62
CA PRO A 326 -4.45 9.74 11.61
C PRO A 326 -5.27 9.48 10.35
N VAL A 327 -6.59 9.64 10.49
CA VAL A 327 -7.60 9.11 9.56
C VAL A 327 -8.69 10.13 9.21
N ARG A 328 -9.20 10.07 7.98
CA ARG A 328 -10.21 11.01 7.42
C ARG A 328 -11.56 10.32 7.25
N VAL A 329 -12.63 10.87 7.83
CA VAL A 329 -13.98 10.29 7.73
C VAL A 329 -14.61 10.54 6.35
N VAL A 330 -15.22 9.51 5.78
CA VAL A 330 -16.09 9.53 4.59
C VAL A 330 -17.44 8.92 4.99
N ALA A 331 -18.55 9.55 4.59
CA ALA A 331 -19.90 9.08 4.93
C ALA A 331 -20.84 9.14 3.72
N ILE A 332 -21.67 8.11 3.54
CA ILE A 332 -22.64 8.01 2.44
C ILE A 332 -24.05 8.30 2.98
N GLY A 333 -24.70 9.32 2.42
CA GLY A 333 -26.10 9.66 2.69
C GLY A 333 -26.35 10.68 3.82
N LYS A 334 -25.33 11.00 4.63
CA LYS A 334 -25.31 12.08 5.64
C LYS A 334 -24.00 12.87 5.50
N LYS A 335 -23.92 14.10 6.00
CA LYS A 335 -22.68 14.89 5.93
C LYS A 335 -21.72 14.49 7.05
N VAL A 336 -20.42 14.56 6.79
CA VAL A 336 -19.39 14.30 7.81
C VAL A 336 -19.45 15.33 8.93
N GLU A 337 -19.84 16.58 8.65
CA GLU A 337 -20.08 17.60 9.67
C GLU A 337 -21.25 17.26 10.60
N ASP A 338 -22.31 16.60 10.10
CA ASP A 338 -23.43 16.15 10.92
C ASP A 338 -22.99 15.01 11.85
N LEU A 339 -22.15 14.10 11.36
CA LEU A 339 -21.57 13.00 12.14
C LEU A 339 -20.61 13.52 13.22
N LEU A 340 -19.75 14.49 12.91
CA LEU A 340 -18.80 15.07 13.86
C LEU A 340 -19.48 15.97 14.92
N ALA A 341 -20.69 16.46 14.65
CA ALA A 341 -21.47 17.25 15.60
C ALA A 341 -22.21 16.41 16.66
N ASP A 342 -22.52 15.15 16.35
CA ASP A 342 -23.21 14.20 17.24
C ASP A 342 -22.67 12.76 17.05
N PRO A 343 -21.38 12.49 17.37
CA PRO A 343 -20.71 11.25 16.98
C PRO A 343 -21.23 9.98 17.68
N GLU A 344 -21.98 10.11 18.77
CA GLU A 344 -22.59 8.97 19.49
C GLU A 344 -23.99 8.59 18.97
N ASN A 345 -24.47 9.24 17.90
CA ASN A 345 -25.81 9.00 17.39
C ASN A 345 -25.98 7.59 16.81
N LYS A 346 -27.01 6.87 17.29
CA LYS A 346 -27.30 5.49 16.90
C LYS A 346 -27.81 5.35 15.46
N GLU A 347 -28.25 6.42 14.82
CA GLU A 347 -28.54 6.41 13.38
C GLU A 347 -27.27 6.18 12.54
N TRP A 348 -26.08 6.56 13.02
CA TRP A 348 -24.83 6.40 12.25
C TRP A 348 -24.46 4.93 12.01
N SER A 349 -24.96 4.00 12.83
CA SER A 349 -24.80 2.56 12.56
C SER A 349 -25.62 2.06 11.36
N SER A 350 -26.49 2.88 10.77
CA SER A 350 -27.33 2.56 9.60
C SER A 350 -26.89 3.28 8.31
N ILE A 351 -25.65 3.76 8.26
CA ILE A 351 -25.03 4.36 7.08
C ILE A 351 -23.61 3.81 6.90
N SER A 352 -23.09 3.83 5.66
CA SER A 352 -21.67 3.61 5.41
C SER A 352 -20.91 4.86 5.87
N SER A 353 -20.23 4.76 7.01
CA SER A 353 -19.27 5.74 7.51
C SER A 353 -17.94 5.06 7.80
N GLU A 354 -16.92 5.42 7.04
CA GLU A 354 -15.62 4.75 7.01
C GLU A 354 -14.48 5.78 7.02
N LEU A 355 -13.25 5.30 7.16
CA LEU A 355 -12.05 6.14 7.23
C LEU A 355 -11.26 5.99 5.93
N CYS A 356 -11.26 7.03 5.09
CA CYS A 356 -10.62 7.02 3.79
C CYS A 356 -10.01 8.39 3.38
N GLY A 357 -8.74 8.36 2.95
CA GLY A 357 -8.04 9.51 2.40
C GLY A 357 -8.53 9.94 1.00
N GLY A 358 -9.25 9.05 0.32
CA GLY A 358 -9.40 9.00 -1.13
C GLY A 358 -10.26 10.04 -1.84
N THR A 359 -10.26 9.87 -3.17
CA THR A 359 -11.14 10.54 -4.12
C THR A 359 -12.44 9.73 -4.30
N HIS A 360 -13.58 10.44 -4.31
CA HIS A 360 -14.92 9.87 -4.33
C HIS A 360 -15.84 10.66 -5.26
N ILE A 361 -16.91 10.01 -5.74
CA ILE A 361 -17.99 10.67 -6.49
C ILE A 361 -18.85 11.53 -5.56
N THR A 362 -19.45 12.60 -6.07
CA THR A 362 -20.27 13.52 -5.24
C THR A 362 -21.68 12.98 -4.99
N ASN A 363 -22.15 12.08 -5.85
CA ASN A 363 -23.46 11.47 -5.81
C ASN A 363 -23.39 10.01 -6.28
N THR A 364 -24.00 9.08 -5.55
CA THR A 364 -23.96 7.64 -5.89
C THR A 364 -24.55 7.30 -7.26
N ARG A 365 -25.35 8.18 -7.88
CA ARG A 365 -25.82 8.04 -9.27
C ARG A 365 -24.70 8.10 -10.31
N GLU A 366 -23.57 8.73 -9.99
CA GLU A 366 -22.40 8.81 -10.88
C GLU A 366 -21.78 7.42 -11.14
N ALA A 367 -21.94 6.47 -10.21
CA ALA A 367 -21.53 5.08 -10.42
C ALA A 367 -22.34 4.35 -11.51
N ARG A 368 -23.57 4.82 -11.80
CA ARG A 368 -24.54 4.34 -12.82
C ARG A 368 -25.01 2.89 -12.71
N ALA A 369 -24.10 1.93 -12.54
CA ALA A 369 -24.35 0.50 -12.35
C ALA A 369 -23.21 -0.10 -11.52
N PHE A 370 -23.47 -1.26 -10.91
CA PHE A 370 -22.49 -2.03 -10.13
C PHE A 370 -22.71 -3.51 -10.40
N ALA A 371 -21.66 -4.25 -10.72
CA ALA A 371 -21.73 -5.68 -10.99
C ALA A 371 -20.64 -6.44 -10.24
N LEU A 372 -21.04 -7.48 -9.51
CA LEU A 372 -20.15 -8.49 -8.95
C LEU A 372 -19.71 -9.42 -10.10
N LEU A 373 -18.40 -9.52 -10.34
CA LEU A 373 -17.85 -10.41 -11.39
C LEU A 373 -17.46 -11.78 -10.84
N SER A 374 -16.87 -11.80 -9.64
CA SER A 374 -16.46 -13.03 -8.96
C SER A 374 -16.41 -12.85 -7.45
N GLU A 375 -16.52 -13.98 -6.75
CA GLU A 375 -16.26 -14.10 -5.33
C GLU A 375 -15.39 -15.36 -5.12
N GLU A 376 -14.24 -15.22 -4.48
CA GLU A 376 -13.27 -16.30 -4.30
C GLU A 376 -12.67 -16.36 -2.89
N GLY A 377 -12.49 -17.58 -2.36
CA GLY A 377 -11.85 -17.81 -1.07
C GLY A 377 -10.32 -17.70 -1.15
N ILE A 378 -9.79 -16.48 -1.01
CA ILE A 378 -8.34 -16.26 -0.99
C ILE A 378 -7.67 -16.73 0.31
N ALA A 379 -8.41 -16.83 1.43
CA ALA A 379 -7.81 -17.22 2.72
C ALA A 379 -8.71 -18.06 3.63
N LYS A 380 -8.14 -18.52 4.76
CA LYS A 380 -8.85 -19.26 5.82
C LYS A 380 -9.69 -18.29 6.67
N GLY A 381 -10.61 -17.59 6.02
CA GLY A 381 -11.47 -16.57 6.61
C GLY A 381 -11.31 -15.18 6.01
N VAL A 382 -10.73 -15.06 4.80
CA VAL A 382 -10.95 -13.91 3.93
C VAL A 382 -11.45 -14.38 2.58
N ARG A 383 -12.45 -13.67 2.08
CA ARG A 383 -13.05 -13.83 0.77
C ARG A 383 -12.79 -12.56 -0.03
N ARG A 384 -12.50 -12.71 -1.32
CA ARG A 384 -12.28 -11.61 -2.26
C ARG A 384 -13.47 -11.49 -3.17
N ILE A 385 -14.04 -10.30 -3.25
CA ILE A 385 -14.98 -9.93 -4.32
C ILE A 385 -14.22 -9.13 -5.37
N THR A 386 -14.39 -9.48 -6.65
CA THR A 386 -14.04 -8.57 -7.76
C THR A 386 -15.33 -7.99 -8.32
N ALA A 387 -15.39 -6.67 -8.42
CA ALA A 387 -16.56 -5.95 -8.95
C ALA A 387 -16.14 -4.81 -9.88
N VAL A 388 -17.13 -4.28 -10.60
CA VAL A 388 -16.97 -3.17 -11.55
C VAL A 388 -18.12 -2.18 -11.40
N THR A 389 -17.90 -0.93 -11.81
CA THR A 389 -18.92 0.12 -11.87
C THR A 389 -19.10 0.66 -13.30
N THR A 390 -19.98 1.65 -13.47
CA THR A 390 -20.18 2.45 -14.69
C THR A 390 -20.38 1.60 -15.97
N GLU A 391 -19.69 1.91 -17.06
CA GLU A 391 -19.83 1.20 -18.34
C GLU A 391 -19.33 -0.25 -18.26
N SER A 392 -18.34 -0.53 -17.41
CA SER A 392 -17.84 -1.89 -17.19
C SER A 392 -18.90 -2.77 -16.51
N ALA A 393 -19.68 -2.22 -15.57
CA ALA A 393 -20.81 -2.91 -14.97
C ALA A 393 -21.95 -3.15 -15.96
N LEU A 394 -22.31 -2.16 -16.78
CA LEU A 394 -23.36 -2.34 -17.80
C LEU A 394 -23.00 -3.45 -18.80
N LYS A 395 -21.75 -3.50 -19.28
CA LYS A 395 -21.26 -4.57 -20.17
C LYS A 395 -21.23 -5.94 -19.48
N ALA A 396 -20.87 -6.01 -18.20
CA ALA A 396 -20.89 -7.25 -17.43
C ALA A 396 -22.32 -7.79 -17.23
N MET A 397 -23.29 -6.90 -16.99
CA MET A 397 -24.70 -7.26 -16.89
C MET A 397 -25.26 -7.72 -18.24
N GLU A 398 -24.96 -7.01 -19.33
CA GLU A 398 -25.37 -7.40 -20.69
C GLU A 398 -24.80 -8.77 -21.09
N LEU A 399 -23.52 -9.03 -20.81
CA LEU A 399 -22.90 -10.34 -21.02
C LEU A 399 -23.55 -11.43 -20.15
N GLY A 400 -23.94 -11.10 -18.92
CA GLY A 400 -24.70 -11.99 -18.04
C GLY A 400 -26.07 -12.38 -18.62
N GLU A 401 -26.82 -11.41 -19.17
CA GLU A 401 -28.10 -11.66 -19.85
C GLU A 401 -27.91 -12.49 -21.13
N GLN A 402 -26.85 -12.24 -21.90
CA GLN A 402 -26.51 -13.03 -23.09
C GLN A 402 -26.19 -14.48 -22.72
N LEU A 403 -25.34 -14.72 -21.71
CA LEU A 403 -24.98 -16.06 -21.24
C LEU A 403 -26.18 -16.80 -20.63
N LEU A 404 -27.04 -16.11 -19.86
CA LEU A 404 -28.29 -16.69 -19.36
C LEU A 404 -29.20 -17.13 -20.50
N LYS A 405 -29.32 -16.32 -21.56
CA LYS A 405 -30.08 -16.68 -22.75
C LYS A 405 -29.47 -17.88 -23.49
N GLU A 406 -28.15 -17.96 -23.62
CA GLU A 406 -27.47 -19.10 -24.23
C GLU A 406 -27.71 -20.39 -23.44
N VAL A 407 -27.65 -20.35 -22.11
CA VAL A 407 -28.01 -21.47 -21.23
C VAL A 407 -29.48 -21.85 -21.38
N ASP A 408 -30.38 -20.87 -21.40
CA ASP A 408 -31.81 -21.07 -21.59
C ASP A 408 -32.09 -21.70 -22.96
N ASP A 409 -31.47 -21.24 -24.05
CA ASP A 409 -31.68 -21.79 -25.40
C ASP A 409 -31.02 -23.17 -25.57
N ALA A 410 -29.86 -23.41 -24.95
CA ALA A 410 -29.25 -24.73 -24.88
C ALA A 410 -30.13 -25.74 -24.10
N SER A 411 -30.81 -25.31 -23.04
CA SER A 411 -31.72 -26.17 -22.25
C SER A 411 -32.92 -26.70 -23.04
N LYS A 412 -33.24 -26.07 -24.18
CA LYS A 412 -34.34 -26.44 -25.09
C LYS A 412 -33.91 -27.44 -26.17
N LEU A 413 -32.62 -27.76 -26.29
CA LEU A 413 -32.07 -28.65 -27.31
C LEU A 413 -32.15 -30.13 -26.89
N GLU A 414 -32.26 -31.03 -27.87
CA GLU A 414 -31.97 -32.45 -27.64
C GLU A 414 -30.48 -32.64 -27.31
N VAL A 415 -30.18 -33.62 -26.44
CA VAL A 415 -28.82 -33.91 -25.95
C VAL A 415 -27.82 -34.12 -27.11
N SER A 416 -28.26 -34.73 -28.21
CA SER A 416 -27.49 -34.99 -29.44
C SER A 416 -27.09 -33.75 -30.25
N LEU A 417 -27.71 -32.61 -29.96
CA LEU A 417 -27.39 -31.28 -30.49
C LEU A 417 -26.59 -30.48 -29.45
N LEU A 418 -26.92 -30.64 -28.17
CA LEU A 418 -26.31 -29.95 -27.03
C LEU A 418 -24.79 -30.23 -26.95
N GLU A 419 -24.35 -31.48 -27.18
CA GLU A 419 -22.93 -31.83 -27.30
C GLU A 419 -22.17 -31.01 -28.37
N LYS A 420 -22.84 -30.63 -29.48
CA LYS A 420 -22.22 -29.88 -30.59
C LYS A 420 -22.22 -28.36 -30.37
N VAL A 421 -22.95 -27.88 -29.37
CA VAL A 421 -23.02 -26.45 -29.00
C VAL A 421 -22.06 -26.17 -27.84
N CYS A 422 -21.91 -27.11 -26.90
CA CYS A 422 -21.07 -26.95 -25.72
C CYS A 422 -19.61 -27.43 -25.89
N MET A 423 -19.25 -28.04 -27.04
CA MET A 423 -17.87 -28.44 -27.38
C MET A 423 -17.51 -28.02 -28.83
N PRO A 424 -17.11 -26.74 -29.04
CA PRO A 424 -16.52 -26.27 -30.30
C PRO A 424 -15.06 -26.72 -30.50
#